data_AF-L8LLC1-F1
#
_entry.id   AF-L8LLC1-F1
#
_cell.length_a   1.000
_cell.length_b   1.000
_cell.length_c   1.000
_cell.angle_alpha   90.00
_cell.angle_beta   90.00
_cell.angle_gamma   90.00
#
_symmetry.space_group_name_H-M   'P 1'
#
loop_
_entity.id
_entity.type
_entity.pdbx_description
1 polymer ?
#
loop_
_entity_poly.entity_id
_entity_poly.type
_entity_poly.pdbx_seq_one_letter_code
_entity_poly.pdbx_strand_id
1 'polypeptide(L)'
;MLCKSKLTKIFSYFILTILTILMIVNQSVTATTSELIIKQSNKANPQVGKFLYSYQPGIDENDEFIRSYLANSQIFEKNISIIKQINFNLPEDLEIRWMSCRNHSESSVQNSPANAFYNSRERNITLCYELFKVIAVLKINDGLTQEQAIDSTLKAYLFIMYHELGHALIDFLDIPITGKEEDAVDDFAAYMLLTRNESDQDAMIDVIQSAAITFYLLGKSQQFPAGSEHLLYWDEHSLGEQRFANLFCIILGSNPDKYATPLVADPNNSEDTRNPLKIPINRAQRCVNQEYPQKIESWTKLIIPHLIEEQRPWNGTGGGSNPAPANETPGGIRWGD
;
A
#
# COMPACT_ATOMS: atom_id res chain seq x y z
N MET A 1 3.83 8.19 83.55
CA MET A 1 2.55 8.08 82.80
C MET A 1 2.50 8.82 81.45
N LEU A 2 3.53 9.56 81.01
CA LEU A 2 3.49 10.40 79.80
C LEU A 2 3.89 9.71 78.47
N CYS A 3 4.33 8.45 78.47
CA CYS A 3 4.83 7.78 77.26
C CYS A 3 3.75 6.95 76.52
N LYS A 4 2.74 6.42 77.23
CA LYS A 4 1.69 5.58 76.62
C LYS A 4 0.67 6.37 75.78
N SER A 5 0.36 7.64 76.10
CA SER A 5 -0.67 8.42 75.38
C SER A 5 -0.18 9.06 74.08
N LYS A 6 1.13 9.29 73.93
CA LYS A 6 1.73 9.78 72.67
C LYS A 6 1.85 8.65 71.65
N LEU A 7 2.19 7.43 72.09
CA LEU A 7 2.31 6.28 71.20
C LEU A 7 0.95 5.86 70.58
N THR A 8 -0.13 5.88 71.36
CA THR A 8 -1.48 5.57 70.82
C THR A 8 -1.97 6.61 69.83
N LYS A 9 -1.68 7.90 70.04
CA LYS A 9 -2.01 8.94 69.05
C LYS A 9 -1.25 8.74 67.75
N ILE A 10 0.06 8.46 67.79
CA ILE A 10 0.88 8.22 66.59
C ILE A 10 0.38 7.00 65.81
N PHE A 11 0.07 5.90 66.49
CA PHE A 11 -0.51 4.71 65.84
C PHE A 11 -1.87 5.00 65.20
N SER A 12 -2.71 5.79 65.88
CA SER A 12 -4.03 6.15 65.35
C SER A 12 -3.93 7.05 64.11
N TYR A 13 -2.99 8.00 64.08
CA TYR A 13 -2.73 8.81 62.89
C TYR A 13 -2.19 7.97 61.74
N PHE A 14 -1.27 7.04 62.02
CA PHE A 14 -0.68 6.17 61.01
C PHE A 14 -1.72 5.26 60.34
N ILE A 15 -2.63 4.68 61.12
CA ILE A 15 -3.75 3.86 60.63
C ILE A 15 -4.72 4.72 59.79
N LEU A 16 -5.02 5.96 60.22
CA LEU A 16 -5.89 6.85 59.45
C LEU A 16 -5.28 7.25 58.10
N THR A 17 -3.97 7.50 58.04
CA THR A 17 -3.25 7.78 56.78
C THR A 17 -3.19 6.56 55.86
N ILE A 18 -2.98 5.36 56.40
CA ILE A 18 -2.98 4.14 55.57
C ILE A 18 -4.39 3.88 55.00
N LEU A 19 -5.44 4.02 55.81
CA LEU A 19 -6.83 3.83 55.35
C LEU A 19 -7.24 4.87 54.30
N THR A 20 -6.81 6.13 54.43
CA THR A 20 -7.07 7.16 53.42
C THR A 20 -6.31 6.92 52.12
N ILE A 21 -5.04 6.51 52.18
CA ILE A 21 -4.28 6.13 50.97
C ILE A 21 -4.92 4.91 50.28
N LEU A 22 -5.32 3.88 51.03
CA LEU A 22 -6.03 2.72 50.47
C LEU A 22 -7.36 3.11 49.83
N MET A 23 -8.13 4.02 50.43
CA MET A 23 -9.38 4.51 49.82
C MET A 23 -9.13 5.33 48.54
N ILE A 24 -8.09 6.17 48.49
CA ILE A 24 -7.75 6.97 47.30
C ILE A 24 -7.27 6.04 46.16
N VAL A 25 -6.42 5.06 46.46
CA VAL A 25 -5.95 4.07 45.47
C VAL A 25 -7.13 3.25 44.96
N ASN A 26 -8.03 2.81 45.84
CA ASN A 26 -9.19 2.03 45.42
C ASN A 26 -10.16 2.86 44.55
N GLN A 27 -10.40 4.13 44.89
CA GLN A 27 -11.20 5.05 44.06
C GLN A 27 -10.56 5.28 42.67
N SER A 28 -9.23 5.43 42.61
CA SER A 28 -8.48 5.65 41.37
C SER A 28 -8.49 4.41 40.46
N VAL A 29 -8.37 3.21 41.05
CA VAL A 29 -8.47 1.92 40.34
C VAL A 29 -9.90 1.65 39.88
N THR A 30 -10.93 2.00 40.66
CA THR A 30 -12.33 1.88 40.25
C THR A 30 -12.72 2.86 39.14
N ALA A 31 -12.18 4.07 39.15
CA ALA A 31 -12.41 5.06 38.09
C ALA A 31 -11.77 4.63 36.75
N THR A 32 -10.53 4.17 36.79
CA THR A 32 -9.83 3.67 35.58
C THR A 32 -10.44 2.38 35.04
N THR A 33 -10.85 1.44 35.90
CA THR A 33 -11.54 0.22 35.46
C THR A 33 -12.94 0.51 34.94
N SER A 34 -13.67 1.46 35.52
CA SER A 34 -14.99 1.86 35.03
C SER A 34 -14.90 2.62 33.70
N GLU A 35 -13.89 3.47 33.49
CA GLU A 35 -13.62 4.10 32.19
C GLU A 35 -13.17 3.09 31.13
N LEU A 36 -12.37 2.08 31.49
CA LEU A 36 -12.00 0.99 30.60
C LEU A 36 -13.19 0.10 30.24
N ILE A 37 -14.05 -0.23 31.22
CA ILE A 37 -15.26 -1.05 31.01
C ILE A 37 -16.32 -0.29 30.21
N ILE A 38 -16.48 1.03 30.42
CA ILE A 38 -17.41 1.86 29.63
C ILE A 38 -16.89 2.07 28.19
N LYS A 39 -15.56 2.20 27.99
CA LYS A 39 -14.97 2.14 26.63
C LYS A 39 -15.19 0.80 25.95
N GLN A 40 -15.27 -0.29 26.70
CA GLN A 40 -15.47 -1.64 26.17
C GLN A 40 -16.95 -1.97 25.91
N SER A 41 -17.90 -1.40 26.68
CA SER A 41 -19.33 -1.69 26.54
C SER A 41 -20.10 -0.76 25.60
N ASN A 42 -19.50 0.35 25.16
CA ASN A 42 -20.11 1.28 24.19
C ASN A 42 -19.53 1.18 22.76
N LYS A 43 -18.78 0.11 22.44
CA LYS A 43 -18.66 -0.30 21.03
C LYS A 43 -20.00 -0.91 20.60
N ALA A 44 -20.97 -0.04 20.28
CA ALA A 44 -21.81 -0.31 19.13
C ALA A 44 -20.89 -0.87 18.05
N ASN A 45 -21.17 -2.07 17.51
CA ASN A 45 -20.33 -2.71 16.50
C ASN A 45 -19.91 -1.62 15.51
N PRO A 46 -18.65 -1.13 15.52
CA PRO A 46 -18.30 -0.02 14.66
C PRO A 46 -18.59 -0.53 13.27
N GLN A 47 -19.49 0.15 12.55
CA GLN A 47 -19.73 -0.27 11.17
C GLN A 47 -18.38 -0.25 10.50
N VAL A 48 -17.93 -1.43 10.08
CA VAL A 48 -16.67 -1.57 9.36
C VAL A 48 -16.81 -0.69 8.13
N GLY A 49 -15.86 0.22 7.98
CA GLY A 49 -15.78 1.11 6.85
C GLY A 49 -15.76 0.33 5.53
N LYS A 50 -16.29 0.94 4.48
CA LYS A 50 -16.43 0.34 3.16
C LYS A 50 -15.54 1.05 2.16
N PHE A 51 -15.06 0.28 1.19
CA PHE A 51 -14.51 0.86 -0.04
C PHE A 51 -15.65 1.35 -0.93
N LEU A 52 -15.69 2.66 -1.15
CA LEU A 52 -16.60 3.32 -2.07
C LEU A 52 -15.83 3.76 -3.31
N TYR A 53 -16.54 4.00 -4.42
CA TYR A 53 -15.90 4.56 -5.60
C TYR A 53 -16.86 5.38 -6.44
N SER A 54 -16.30 6.38 -7.15
CA SER A 54 -17.08 7.26 -8.01
C SER A 54 -16.26 7.79 -9.21
N TYR A 55 -16.95 7.99 -10.33
CA TYR A 55 -16.40 8.68 -11.50
C TYR A 55 -17.09 10.04 -11.62
N GLN A 56 -16.42 11.09 -11.19
CA GLN A 56 -16.95 12.45 -11.22
C GLN A 56 -17.02 12.96 -12.67
N PRO A 57 -18.01 13.80 -13.02
CA PRO A 57 -18.14 14.37 -14.36
C PRO A 57 -16.84 15.02 -14.84
N GLY A 58 -16.51 14.82 -16.13
CA GLY A 58 -15.43 15.57 -16.77
C GLY A 58 -15.81 17.04 -16.93
N ILE A 59 -14.83 17.94 -16.80
CA ILE A 59 -15.09 19.37 -17.00
C ILE A 59 -14.99 19.80 -18.47
N ASP A 60 -14.46 18.93 -19.34
CA ASP A 60 -14.47 19.07 -20.80
C ASP A 60 -14.67 17.70 -21.50
N GLU A 61 -14.74 17.73 -22.83
CA GLU A 61 -14.95 16.54 -23.67
C GLU A 61 -13.86 15.47 -23.52
N ASN A 62 -12.62 15.88 -23.25
CA ASN A 62 -11.49 14.95 -23.11
C ASN A 62 -11.54 14.25 -21.75
N ASP A 63 -11.84 14.99 -20.67
CA ASP A 63 -12.05 14.41 -19.33
C ASP A 63 -13.26 13.49 -19.33
N GLU A 64 -14.33 13.86 -20.02
CA GLU A 64 -15.55 13.06 -20.15
C GLU A 64 -15.32 11.78 -20.98
N PHE A 65 -14.49 11.86 -22.02
CA PHE A 65 -14.03 10.69 -22.76
C PHE A 65 -13.25 9.72 -21.86
N ILE A 66 -12.29 10.23 -21.07
CA ILE A 66 -11.50 9.39 -20.14
C ILE A 66 -12.38 8.80 -19.07
N ARG A 67 -13.27 9.59 -18.45
CA ARG A 67 -14.27 9.11 -17.50
C ARG A 67 -15.04 7.91 -18.06
N SER A 68 -15.56 8.05 -19.27
CA SER A 68 -16.32 7.01 -19.96
C SER A 68 -15.45 5.78 -20.27
N TYR A 69 -14.22 5.99 -20.72
CA TYR A 69 -13.27 4.92 -21.01
C TYR A 69 -12.92 4.10 -19.76
N LEU A 70 -12.57 4.76 -18.66
CA LEU A 70 -12.24 4.12 -17.39
C LEU A 70 -13.43 3.30 -16.87
N ALA A 71 -14.62 3.89 -16.82
CA ALA A 71 -15.83 3.20 -16.37
C ALA A 71 -16.18 2.00 -17.26
N ASN A 72 -16.06 2.13 -18.59
CA ASN A 72 -16.36 1.04 -19.52
C ASN A 72 -15.34 -0.10 -19.46
N SER A 73 -14.11 0.15 -19.02
CA SER A 73 -13.07 -0.87 -18.90
C SER A 73 -13.36 -1.92 -17.81
N GLN A 74 -14.16 -1.56 -16.79
CA GLN A 74 -14.47 -2.37 -15.61
C GLN A 74 -13.26 -2.84 -14.78
N ILE A 75 -12.05 -2.38 -15.11
CA ILE A 75 -10.82 -2.87 -14.47
C ILE A 75 -10.73 -2.43 -13.01
N PHE A 76 -11.12 -1.19 -12.70
CA PHE A 76 -11.03 -0.65 -11.35
C PHE A 76 -12.13 -1.23 -10.47
N GLU A 77 -13.35 -1.34 -10.97
CA GLU A 77 -14.49 -1.93 -10.27
C GLU A 77 -14.23 -3.39 -9.92
N LYS A 78 -13.65 -4.15 -10.85
CA LYS A 78 -13.20 -5.52 -10.59
C LYS A 78 -12.16 -5.52 -9.47
N ASN A 79 -11.13 -4.68 -9.54
CA ASN A 79 -10.08 -4.65 -8.52
C ASN A 79 -10.57 -4.18 -7.14
N ILE A 80 -11.44 -3.18 -7.08
CA ILE A 80 -12.13 -2.75 -5.87
C ILE A 80 -12.98 -3.89 -5.29
N SER A 81 -13.64 -4.67 -6.14
CA SER A 81 -14.41 -5.85 -5.70
C SER A 81 -13.50 -6.92 -5.08
N ILE A 82 -12.29 -7.13 -5.62
CA ILE A 82 -11.29 -7.99 -4.97
C ILE A 82 -10.80 -7.39 -3.65
N ILE A 83 -10.48 -6.09 -3.59
CA ILE A 83 -10.05 -5.42 -2.36
C ILE A 83 -11.10 -5.58 -1.25
N LYS A 84 -12.39 -5.46 -1.59
CA LYS A 84 -13.50 -5.69 -0.64
C LYS A 84 -13.52 -7.11 -0.06
N GLN A 85 -13.08 -8.12 -0.82
CA GLN A 85 -13.04 -9.51 -0.37
C GLN A 85 -11.91 -9.78 0.63
N ILE A 86 -10.89 -8.91 0.69
CA ILE A 86 -9.78 -9.01 1.67
C ILE A 86 -10.27 -8.68 3.08
N ASN A 87 -11.40 -7.96 3.21
CA ASN A 87 -12.08 -7.71 4.49
C ASN A 87 -11.22 -6.94 5.51
N PHE A 88 -10.63 -5.83 5.08
CA PHE A 88 -9.91 -4.90 5.96
C PHE A 88 -10.82 -4.32 7.06
N ASN A 89 -10.29 -4.23 8.28
CA ASN A 89 -10.97 -3.63 9.43
C ASN A 89 -10.90 -2.09 9.40
N LEU A 90 -11.52 -1.48 8.39
CA LEU A 90 -11.50 -0.04 8.21
C LEU A 90 -12.30 0.67 9.32
N PRO A 91 -11.75 1.71 9.98
CA PRO A 91 -12.49 2.51 10.96
C PRO A 91 -13.61 3.36 10.35
N GLU A 92 -13.51 3.72 9.06
CA GLU A 92 -14.48 4.55 8.33
C GLU A 92 -14.45 4.25 6.82
N ASP A 93 -15.42 4.76 6.07
CA ASP A 93 -15.47 4.55 4.62
C ASP A 93 -14.29 5.22 3.91
N LEU A 94 -13.73 4.54 2.90
CA LEU A 94 -12.68 5.07 2.03
C LEU A 94 -13.21 5.15 0.59
N GLU A 95 -13.33 6.36 0.05
CA GLU A 95 -13.76 6.59 -1.33
C GLU A 95 -12.56 6.68 -2.28
N ILE A 96 -12.62 5.94 -3.39
CA ILE A 96 -11.71 6.11 -4.54
C ILE A 96 -12.46 6.85 -5.64
N ARG A 97 -12.03 8.08 -5.95
CA ARG A 97 -12.69 8.93 -6.95
C ARG A 97 -11.79 9.23 -8.14
N TRP A 98 -12.36 9.12 -9.33
CA TRP A 98 -11.77 9.64 -10.55
C TRP A 98 -12.43 10.97 -10.89
N MET A 99 -11.63 12.01 -11.15
CA MET A 99 -12.17 13.35 -11.41
C MET A 99 -11.21 14.21 -12.21
N SER A 100 -11.72 15.35 -12.70
CA SER A 100 -10.86 16.42 -13.22
C SER A 100 -10.28 17.17 -12.03
N CYS A 101 -8.96 17.37 -11.99
CA CYS A 101 -8.30 18.02 -10.86
C CYS A 101 -8.01 19.51 -11.09
N ARG A 102 -8.22 20.01 -12.31
CA ARG A 102 -8.24 21.46 -12.58
C ARG A 102 -9.60 22.09 -12.32
N ASN A 103 -9.58 23.39 -12.10
CA ASN A 103 -10.79 24.20 -12.08
C ASN A 103 -11.21 24.62 -13.52
N HIS A 104 -12.52 24.84 -13.74
CA HIS A 104 -13.06 25.33 -15.03
C HIS A 104 -12.41 26.65 -15.52
N SER A 105 -11.85 27.44 -14.60
CA SER A 105 -11.19 28.74 -14.89
C SER A 105 -9.71 28.63 -15.25
N GLU A 106 -9.07 27.48 -15.08
CA GLU A 106 -7.66 27.28 -15.38
C GLU A 106 -7.49 26.71 -16.79
N SER A 107 -7.32 27.62 -17.75
CA SER A 107 -7.11 27.28 -19.17
C SER A 107 -5.67 26.85 -19.48
N SER A 108 -4.74 26.99 -18.54
CA SER A 108 -3.35 26.57 -18.73
C SER A 108 -3.11 25.20 -18.12
N VAL A 109 -2.80 24.22 -18.98
CA VAL A 109 -2.28 22.88 -18.62
C VAL A 109 -1.10 22.94 -17.64
N GLN A 110 -0.40 24.08 -17.56
CA GLN A 110 0.75 24.31 -16.67
C GLN A 110 0.44 24.39 -15.17
N ASN A 111 -0.83 24.58 -14.76
CA ASN A 111 -1.20 24.69 -13.34
C ASN A 111 -2.23 23.64 -12.87
N SER A 112 -2.60 22.69 -13.73
CA SER A 112 -3.41 21.54 -13.30
C SER A 112 -2.47 20.44 -12.81
N PRO A 113 -2.56 19.96 -11.55
CA PRO A 113 -1.75 18.85 -11.12
C PRO A 113 -2.31 17.57 -11.76
N ALA A 114 -1.67 17.13 -12.85
CA ALA A 114 -1.77 15.75 -13.32
C ALA A 114 -1.23 14.83 -12.22
N ASN A 115 -2.13 14.39 -11.32
CA ASN A 115 -1.73 13.75 -10.07
C ASN A 115 -2.64 12.57 -9.68
N ALA A 116 -2.20 11.81 -8.69
CA ALA A 116 -3.02 10.96 -7.86
C ALA A 116 -2.57 11.17 -6.42
N PHE A 117 -3.50 11.09 -5.47
CA PHE A 117 -3.15 11.27 -4.06
C PHE A 117 -4.21 10.70 -3.14
N TYR A 118 -3.77 10.17 -2.01
CA TYR A 118 -4.57 10.00 -0.81
C TYR A 118 -4.64 11.31 0.00
N ASN A 119 -5.85 11.71 0.40
CA ASN A 119 -6.09 12.85 1.28
C ASN A 119 -6.48 12.38 2.68
N SER A 120 -5.57 12.50 3.64
CA SER A 120 -5.79 12.09 5.04
C SER A 120 -6.88 12.87 5.76
N ARG A 121 -7.16 14.11 5.34
CA ARG A 121 -8.22 14.94 5.95
C ARG A 121 -9.61 14.57 5.45
N GLU A 122 -9.75 14.38 4.14
CA GLU A 122 -11.03 14.06 3.51
C GLU A 122 -11.27 12.55 3.39
N ARG A 123 -10.28 11.73 3.76
CA ARG A 123 -10.36 10.26 3.78
C ARG A 123 -10.76 9.67 2.43
N ASN A 124 -10.17 10.19 1.35
CA ASN A 124 -10.42 9.71 -0.01
C ASN A 124 -9.12 9.62 -0.83
N ILE A 125 -9.16 8.78 -1.85
CA ILE A 125 -8.14 8.66 -2.89
C ILE A 125 -8.66 9.35 -4.14
N THR A 126 -7.87 10.25 -4.71
CA THR A 126 -8.20 10.97 -5.94
C THR A 126 -7.26 10.58 -7.06
N LEU A 127 -7.82 10.17 -8.21
CA LEU A 127 -7.08 9.91 -9.45
C LEU A 127 -7.52 10.90 -10.54
N CYS A 128 -6.63 11.83 -10.91
CA CYS A 128 -6.94 12.93 -11.83
C CYS A 128 -6.93 12.50 -13.30
N TYR A 129 -8.00 12.76 -14.08
CA TYR A 129 -8.03 12.47 -15.52
C TYR A 129 -6.82 13.03 -16.29
N GLU A 130 -6.26 14.15 -15.82
CA GLU A 130 -5.05 14.75 -16.35
C GLU A 130 -3.81 13.84 -16.25
N LEU A 131 -3.67 13.07 -15.16
CA LEU A 131 -2.57 12.10 -15.02
C LEU A 131 -2.67 11.00 -16.06
N PHE A 132 -3.88 10.49 -16.33
CA PHE A 132 -4.10 9.52 -17.40
C PHE A 132 -3.65 10.08 -18.76
N LYS A 133 -3.98 11.34 -19.07
CA LYS A 133 -3.54 12.01 -20.31
C LYS A 133 -2.02 12.09 -20.40
N VAL A 134 -1.36 12.54 -19.33
CA VAL A 134 0.10 12.70 -19.29
C VAL A 134 0.79 11.36 -19.54
N ILE A 135 0.37 10.30 -18.85
CA ILE A 135 0.95 8.96 -19.02
C ILE A 135 0.75 8.45 -20.44
N ALA A 136 -0.44 8.62 -21.02
CA ALA A 136 -0.72 8.19 -22.39
C ALA A 136 0.16 8.94 -23.41
N VAL A 137 0.32 10.26 -23.26
CA VAL A 137 1.19 11.06 -24.13
C VAL A 137 2.65 10.65 -24.00
N LEU A 138 3.14 10.40 -22.77
CA LEU A 138 4.51 9.91 -22.56
C LEU A 138 4.75 8.58 -23.26
N LYS A 139 3.80 7.65 -23.19
CA LYS A 139 3.91 6.34 -23.84
C LYS A 139 3.86 6.42 -25.36
N ILE A 140 3.06 7.33 -25.93
CA ILE A 140 3.06 7.60 -27.37
C ILE A 140 4.40 8.19 -27.80
N ASN A 141 4.94 9.15 -27.04
CA ASN A 141 6.23 9.77 -27.33
C ASN A 141 7.41 8.77 -27.21
N ASP A 142 7.27 7.74 -26.38
CA ASP A 142 8.20 6.62 -26.27
C ASP A 142 8.05 5.59 -27.42
N GLY A 143 7.11 5.80 -28.34
CA GLY A 143 6.96 5.03 -29.57
C GLY A 143 5.85 3.98 -29.56
N LEU A 144 5.00 3.94 -28.52
CA LEU A 144 3.83 3.06 -28.54
C LEU A 144 2.75 3.59 -29.49
N THR A 145 1.99 2.67 -30.10
CA THR A 145 0.76 3.06 -30.80
C THR A 145 -0.25 3.64 -29.81
N GLN A 146 -1.23 4.40 -30.29
CA GLN A 146 -2.28 4.96 -29.42
C GLN A 146 -3.02 3.87 -28.62
N GLU A 147 -3.32 2.73 -29.23
CA GLU A 147 -3.97 1.60 -28.56
C GLU A 147 -3.09 1.02 -27.44
N GLN A 148 -1.81 0.75 -27.74
CA GLN A 148 -0.85 0.23 -26.76
C GLN A 148 -0.60 1.22 -25.62
N ALA A 149 -0.51 2.51 -25.95
CA ALA A 149 -0.31 3.56 -24.96
C ALA A 149 -1.51 3.66 -24.01
N ILE A 150 -2.74 3.61 -24.53
CA ILE A 150 -3.95 3.66 -23.70
C ILE A 150 -4.05 2.41 -22.80
N ASP A 151 -3.85 1.20 -23.34
CA ASP A 151 -3.87 -0.04 -22.54
C ASP A 151 -2.80 -0.03 -21.43
N SER A 152 -1.56 0.32 -21.80
CA SER A 152 -0.46 0.42 -20.84
C SER A 152 -0.69 1.56 -19.84
N THR A 153 -1.38 2.63 -20.21
CA THR A 153 -1.78 3.70 -19.30
C THR A 153 -2.80 3.19 -18.29
N LEU A 154 -3.85 2.50 -18.74
CA LEU A 154 -4.87 1.91 -17.86
C LEU A 154 -4.25 1.00 -16.79
N LYS A 155 -3.28 0.17 -17.21
CA LYS A 155 -2.49 -0.69 -16.32
C LYS A 155 -1.66 0.11 -15.30
N ALA A 156 -0.89 1.11 -15.75
CA ALA A 156 -0.14 1.96 -14.84
C ALA A 156 -1.04 2.72 -13.85
N TYR A 157 -2.21 3.15 -14.31
CA TYR A 157 -3.20 3.86 -13.51
C TYR A 157 -3.83 2.96 -12.45
N LEU A 158 -4.02 1.67 -12.74
CA LEU A 158 -4.42 0.67 -11.75
C LEU A 158 -3.34 0.48 -10.68
N PHE A 159 -2.07 0.41 -11.06
CA PHE A 159 -0.97 0.34 -10.08
C PHE A 159 -0.96 1.57 -9.17
N ILE A 160 -1.11 2.77 -9.74
CA ILE A 160 -1.16 4.02 -8.98
C ILE A 160 -2.35 4.02 -8.00
N MET A 161 -3.52 3.49 -8.38
CA MET A 161 -4.64 3.33 -7.44
C MET A 161 -4.25 2.44 -6.24
N TYR A 162 -3.51 1.35 -6.46
CA TYR A 162 -3.02 0.50 -5.38
C TYR A 162 -1.93 1.16 -4.52
N HIS A 163 -1.10 2.01 -5.13
CA HIS A 163 -0.12 2.84 -4.42
C HIS A 163 -0.82 3.82 -3.46
N GLU A 164 -1.82 4.57 -3.95
CA GLU A 164 -2.62 5.46 -3.08
C GLU A 164 -3.42 4.70 -2.02
N LEU A 165 -3.87 3.49 -2.34
CA LEU A 165 -4.47 2.59 -1.36
C LEU A 165 -3.47 2.22 -0.25
N GLY A 166 -2.19 2.07 -0.57
CA GLY A 166 -1.13 1.86 0.41
C GLY A 166 -1.07 2.99 1.43
N HIS A 167 -1.00 4.24 0.98
CA HIS A 167 -1.04 5.42 1.86
C HIS A 167 -2.31 5.44 2.72
N ALA A 168 -3.46 5.19 2.09
CA ALA A 168 -4.73 5.18 2.80
C ALA A 168 -4.78 4.11 3.91
N LEU A 169 -4.30 2.90 3.63
CA LEU A 169 -4.29 1.82 4.61
C LEU A 169 -3.26 2.05 5.72
N ILE A 170 -2.09 2.61 5.40
CA ILE A 170 -1.11 3.01 6.42
C ILE A 170 -1.73 3.98 7.42
N ASP A 171 -2.41 5.01 6.94
CA ASP A 171 -3.08 6.01 7.80
C ASP A 171 -4.28 5.41 8.56
N PHE A 172 -5.19 4.72 7.86
CA PHE A 172 -6.40 4.17 8.48
C PHE A 172 -6.13 3.10 9.54
N LEU A 173 -5.09 2.30 9.32
CA LEU A 173 -4.80 1.11 10.13
C LEU A 173 -3.60 1.30 11.05
N ASP A 174 -2.97 2.48 11.04
CA ASP A 174 -1.78 2.82 11.84
C ASP A 174 -0.62 1.82 11.60
N ILE A 175 -0.38 1.51 10.32
CA ILE A 175 0.68 0.56 9.92
C ILE A 175 2.04 1.25 10.07
N PRO A 176 2.97 0.72 10.86
CA PRO A 176 4.24 1.38 11.11
C PRO A 176 5.18 1.28 9.90
N ILE A 177 5.70 2.44 9.46
CA ILE A 177 6.74 2.56 8.43
C ILE A 177 7.99 3.20 9.03
N THR A 178 9.16 2.61 8.76
CA THR A 178 10.45 3.07 9.30
C THR A 178 11.45 3.52 8.23
N GLY A 179 11.04 3.46 6.95
CA GLY A 179 11.81 3.90 5.78
C GLY A 179 11.02 4.93 4.96
N LYS A 180 11.36 5.05 3.67
CA LYS A 180 10.60 5.86 2.73
C LYS A 180 9.21 5.26 2.52
N GLU A 181 8.17 6.02 2.86
CA GLU A 181 6.79 5.54 2.71
C GLU A 181 6.45 5.25 1.25
N GLU A 182 6.92 6.09 0.33
CA GLU A 182 6.72 5.95 -1.12
C GLU A 182 7.24 4.62 -1.69
N ASP A 183 8.43 4.18 -1.27
CA ASP A 183 8.97 2.88 -1.67
C ASP A 183 8.17 1.74 -1.04
N ALA A 184 7.72 1.94 0.20
CA ALA A 184 6.92 0.94 0.91
C ALA A 184 5.55 0.76 0.23
N VAL A 185 4.87 1.85 -0.18
CA VAL A 185 3.57 1.76 -0.85
C VAL A 185 3.67 1.26 -2.30
N ASP A 186 4.80 1.45 -2.98
CA ASP A 186 5.11 0.74 -4.23
C ASP A 186 5.24 -0.77 -4.02
N ASP A 187 5.95 -1.18 -2.96
CA ASP A 187 6.04 -2.59 -2.56
C ASP A 187 4.67 -3.16 -2.19
N PHE A 188 3.84 -2.39 -1.49
CA PHE A 188 2.46 -2.77 -1.15
C PHE A 188 1.61 -2.96 -2.41
N ALA A 189 1.68 -2.03 -3.36
CA ALA A 189 0.92 -2.13 -4.60
C ALA A 189 1.29 -3.39 -5.38
N ALA A 190 2.59 -3.67 -5.51
CA ALA A 190 3.07 -4.90 -6.13
C ALA A 190 2.66 -6.16 -5.33
N TYR A 191 2.74 -6.12 -3.99
CA TYR A 191 2.29 -7.19 -3.11
C TYR A 191 0.81 -7.54 -3.38
N MET A 192 -0.08 -6.55 -3.34
CA MET A 192 -1.52 -6.74 -3.55
C MET A 192 -1.85 -7.32 -4.93
N LEU A 193 -1.08 -6.95 -5.95
CA LEU A 193 -1.23 -7.45 -7.31
C LEU A 193 -0.70 -8.89 -7.44
N LEU A 194 0.38 -9.26 -6.74
CA LEU A 194 1.02 -10.57 -6.82
C LEU A 194 0.39 -11.63 -5.92
N THR A 195 -0.26 -11.27 -4.82
CA THR A 195 -0.94 -12.21 -3.92
C THR A 195 -2.32 -12.65 -4.42
N ARG A 196 -2.58 -12.47 -5.71
CA ARG A 196 -3.83 -12.88 -6.37
C ARG A 196 -3.75 -14.34 -6.82
N ASN A 197 -4.87 -14.88 -7.27
CA ASN A 197 -4.92 -16.23 -7.83
C ASN A 197 -3.93 -16.37 -8.99
N GLU A 198 -3.30 -17.54 -9.12
CA GLU A 198 -2.28 -17.81 -10.14
C GLU A 198 -2.74 -17.48 -11.57
N SER A 199 -4.04 -17.69 -11.88
CA SER A 199 -4.61 -17.40 -13.20
C SER A 199 -4.56 -15.92 -13.60
N ASP A 200 -4.45 -15.00 -12.64
CA ASP A 200 -4.36 -13.56 -12.89
C ASP A 200 -2.90 -13.07 -12.94
N GLN A 201 -1.90 -13.88 -12.57
CA GLN A 201 -0.53 -13.41 -12.32
C GLN A 201 0.10 -12.69 -13.52
N ASP A 202 -0.03 -13.23 -14.73
CA ASP A 202 0.54 -12.61 -15.93
C ASP A 202 -0.02 -11.20 -16.19
N ALA A 203 -1.33 -11.04 -16.04
CA ALA A 203 -1.97 -9.74 -16.18
C ALA A 203 -1.54 -8.76 -15.08
N MET A 204 -1.24 -9.25 -13.87
CA MET A 204 -0.77 -8.42 -12.76
C MET A 204 0.70 -8.04 -12.90
N ILE A 205 1.53 -8.91 -13.47
CA ILE A 205 2.90 -8.57 -13.84
C ILE A 205 2.90 -7.47 -14.92
N ASP A 206 2.02 -7.56 -15.92
CA ASP A 206 1.86 -6.51 -16.93
C ASP A 206 1.49 -5.16 -16.29
N VAL A 207 0.65 -5.15 -15.24
CA VAL A 207 0.30 -3.95 -14.47
C VAL A 207 1.54 -3.34 -13.81
N ILE A 208 2.34 -4.16 -13.11
CA ILE A 208 3.55 -3.72 -12.41
C ILE A 208 4.59 -3.20 -13.43
N GLN A 209 4.77 -3.91 -14.55
CA GLN A 209 5.70 -3.52 -15.60
C GLN A 209 5.27 -2.20 -16.27
N SER A 210 3.98 -2.04 -16.58
CA SER A 210 3.43 -0.79 -17.12
C SER A 210 3.65 0.39 -16.19
N ALA A 211 3.58 0.20 -14.87
CA ALA A 211 3.84 1.24 -13.87
C ALA A 211 5.32 1.58 -13.76
N ALA A 212 6.19 0.57 -13.69
CA ALA A 212 7.64 0.76 -13.67
C ALA A 212 8.12 1.59 -14.87
N ILE A 213 7.65 1.24 -16.08
CA ILE A 213 7.96 2.01 -17.30
C ILE A 213 7.42 3.44 -17.19
N THR A 214 6.19 3.63 -16.70
CA THR A 214 5.64 4.97 -16.46
C THR A 214 6.53 5.81 -15.54
N PHE A 215 7.00 5.26 -14.42
CA PHE A 215 7.87 5.99 -13.48
C PHE A 215 9.23 6.33 -14.09
N TYR A 216 9.79 5.42 -14.89
CA TYR A 216 11.01 5.69 -15.65
C TYR A 216 10.82 6.85 -16.64
N LEU A 217 9.70 6.85 -17.40
CA LEU A 217 9.40 7.89 -18.38
C LEU A 217 9.12 9.25 -17.72
N LEU A 218 8.41 9.26 -16.59
CA LEU A 218 8.15 10.47 -15.80
C LEU A 218 9.47 11.06 -15.28
N GLY A 219 10.35 10.24 -14.68
CA GLY A 219 11.65 10.71 -14.18
C GLY A 219 12.57 11.29 -15.27
N LYS A 220 12.39 10.88 -16.52
CA LYS A 220 13.12 11.43 -17.68
C LYS A 220 12.46 12.64 -18.34
N SER A 221 11.20 12.91 -18.02
CA SER A 221 10.42 13.94 -18.69
C SER A 221 10.81 15.33 -18.20
N GLN A 222 11.32 16.16 -19.11
CA GLN A 222 11.51 17.61 -18.85
C GLN A 222 10.21 18.41 -19.01
N GLN A 223 9.19 17.82 -19.66
CA GLN A 223 7.96 18.49 -20.06
C GLN A 223 6.86 18.38 -19.00
N PHE A 224 6.92 17.32 -18.19
CA PHE A 224 5.99 17.04 -17.10
C PHE A 224 6.81 16.79 -15.83
N PRO A 225 7.49 17.81 -15.26
CA PRO A 225 8.06 17.66 -13.94
C PRO A 225 6.90 17.29 -13.01
N ALA A 226 6.95 16.12 -12.36
CA ALA A 226 5.83 15.72 -11.52
C ALA A 226 5.60 16.84 -10.51
N GLY A 227 4.33 17.26 -10.37
CA GLY A 227 3.97 18.36 -9.49
C GLY A 227 4.52 18.08 -8.10
N SER A 228 5.34 19.01 -7.59
CA SER A 228 6.06 18.96 -6.30
C SER A 228 7.43 18.28 -6.21
N GLU A 229 8.13 18.02 -7.32
CA GLU A 229 9.57 17.62 -7.33
C GLU A 229 10.56 18.75 -6.92
N HIS A 230 10.16 19.64 -6.01
CA HIS A 230 11.04 20.69 -5.51
C HIS A 230 11.99 20.09 -4.46
N LEU A 231 13.06 19.49 -4.99
CA LEU A 231 14.30 18.98 -4.38
C LEU A 231 14.49 17.46 -4.60
N LEU A 232 14.78 17.05 -5.84
CA LEU A 232 15.03 15.67 -6.33
C LEU A 232 15.84 14.70 -5.44
N TYR A 233 16.60 15.19 -4.45
CA TYR A 233 17.38 14.37 -3.51
C TYR A 233 16.79 14.28 -2.10
N TRP A 234 15.91 15.21 -1.74
CA TRP A 234 15.26 15.34 -0.43
C TRP A 234 13.78 14.95 -0.48
N ASP A 235 13.29 14.59 -1.66
CA ASP A 235 11.95 14.06 -1.87
C ASP A 235 11.80 12.67 -1.22
N GLU A 236 10.62 12.40 -0.69
CA GLU A 236 10.27 11.08 -0.13
C GLU A 236 10.20 10.02 -1.24
N HIS A 237 9.85 10.42 -2.46
CA HIS A 237 9.86 9.53 -3.61
C HIS A 237 11.29 9.21 -4.05
N SER A 238 11.53 7.94 -4.33
CA SER A 238 12.74 7.54 -5.06
C SER A 238 12.70 8.06 -6.50
N LEU A 239 13.88 8.28 -7.08
CA LEU A 239 14.01 8.69 -8.49
C LEU A 239 13.26 7.71 -9.39
N GLY A 240 12.70 8.19 -10.51
CA GLY A 240 11.92 7.35 -11.43
C GLY A 240 12.65 6.07 -11.86
N GLU A 241 13.96 6.14 -12.11
CA GLU A 241 14.81 5.00 -12.40
C GLU A 241 14.95 4.01 -11.24
N GLN A 242 14.96 4.51 -10.00
CA GLN A 242 15.02 3.67 -8.80
C GLN A 242 13.69 2.93 -8.60
N ARG A 243 12.55 3.62 -8.75
CA ARG A 243 11.21 2.99 -8.70
C ARG A 243 11.07 1.91 -9.78
N PHE A 244 11.48 2.21 -11.01
CA PHE A 244 11.55 1.23 -12.11
C PHE A 244 12.36 -0.01 -11.70
N ALA A 245 13.59 0.18 -11.21
CA ALA A 245 14.47 -0.91 -10.86
C ALA A 245 13.95 -1.74 -9.67
N ASN A 246 13.28 -1.11 -8.70
CA ASN A 246 12.66 -1.78 -7.55
C ASN A 246 11.49 -2.68 -7.98
N LEU A 247 10.60 -2.18 -8.85
CA LEU A 247 9.48 -2.97 -9.35
C LEU A 247 9.92 -4.11 -10.27
N PHE A 248 10.93 -3.90 -11.11
CA PHE A 248 11.53 -4.97 -11.92
C PHE A 248 12.20 -6.04 -11.07
N CYS A 249 12.79 -5.66 -9.93
CA CYS A 249 13.33 -6.59 -8.93
C CYS A 249 12.23 -7.48 -8.32
N ILE A 250 11.06 -6.91 -8.03
CA ILE A 250 9.88 -7.65 -7.57
C ILE A 250 9.38 -8.62 -8.65
N ILE A 251 9.25 -8.17 -9.91
CA ILE A 251 8.86 -9.03 -11.04
C ILE A 251 9.82 -10.21 -11.16
N LEU A 252 11.13 -9.96 -11.19
CA LEU A 252 12.15 -11.00 -11.27
C LEU A 252 12.05 -11.99 -10.11
N GLY A 253 11.90 -11.49 -8.88
CA GLY A 253 11.80 -12.34 -7.70
C GLY A 253 10.54 -13.20 -7.67
N SER A 254 9.44 -12.72 -8.25
CA SER A 254 8.17 -13.45 -8.28
C SER A 254 8.21 -14.71 -9.13
N ASN A 255 8.95 -14.69 -10.26
CA ASN A 255 9.16 -15.85 -11.10
C ASN A 255 10.51 -15.76 -11.84
N PRO A 256 11.61 -16.19 -11.20
CA PRO A 256 12.94 -16.08 -11.78
C PRO A 256 13.09 -16.83 -13.10
N ASP A 257 12.46 -18.00 -13.22
CA ASP A 257 12.53 -18.84 -14.43
C ASP A 257 11.94 -18.14 -15.65
N LYS A 258 10.85 -17.38 -15.46
CA LYS A 258 10.18 -16.63 -16.52
C LYS A 258 10.90 -15.33 -16.86
N TYR A 259 11.43 -14.62 -15.85
CA TYR A 259 11.85 -13.22 -16.02
C TYR A 259 13.37 -13.01 -16.04
N ALA A 260 14.19 -14.01 -15.74
CA ALA A 260 15.65 -13.86 -15.76
C ALA A 260 16.17 -13.43 -17.14
N THR A 261 15.81 -14.14 -18.21
CA THR A 261 16.26 -13.82 -19.58
C THR A 261 15.84 -12.41 -20.05
N PRO A 262 14.56 -12.00 -19.94
CA PRO A 262 14.17 -10.66 -20.38
C PRO A 262 14.72 -9.55 -19.49
N LEU A 263 14.91 -9.76 -18.18
CA LEU A 263 15.21 -8.66 -17.25
C LEU A 263 16.67 -8.59 -16.77
N VAL A 264 17.42 -9.68 -16.75
CA VAL A 264 18.80 -9.68 -16.23
C VAL A 264 19.79 -9.35 -17.34
N ALA A 265 20.77 -8.50 -17.05
CA ALA A 265 21.86 -8.20 -17.97
C ALA A 265 22.82 -9.40 -18.08
N ASP A 266 23.09 -9.88 -19.29
CA ASP A 266 24.21 -10.80 -19.52
C ASP A 266 25.53 -10.05 -19.33
N PRO A 267 26.38 -10.42 -18.34
CA PRO A 267 27.65 -9.73 -18.08
C PRO A 267 28.63 -9.81 -19.26
N ASN A 268 28.47 -10.77 -20.18
CA ASN A 268 29.30 -10.91 -21.37
C ASN A 268 28.76 -10.12 -22.57
N ASN A 269 27.58 -9.51 -22.45
CA ASN A 269 26.98 -8.70 -23.49
C ASN A 269 27.07 -7.20 -23.14
N SER A 270 27.88 -6.46 -23.91
CA SER A 270 28.08 -5.02 -23.68
C SER A 270 26.83 -4.17 -23.94
N GLU A 271 25.86 -4.67 -24.72
CA GLU A 271 24.58 -4.00 -24.96
C GLU A 271 23.70 -4.13 -23.73
N ASP A 272 23.57 -5.35 -23.18
CA ASP A 272 22.79 -5.62 -21.97
C ASP A 272 23.35 -4.88 -20.75
N THR A 273 24.66 -4.90 -20.54
CA THR A 273 25.30 -4.23 -19.39
C THR A 273 25.18 -2.70 -19.42
N ARG A 274 24.92 -2.11 -20.59
CA ARG A 274 24.66 -0.67 -20.74
C ARG A 274 23.18 -0.34 -20.84
N ASN A 275 22.30 -1.35 -20.91
CA ASN A 275 20.88 -1.15 -21.03
C ASN A 275 20.30 -0.78 -19.65
N PRO A 276 19.78 0.45 -19.46
CA PRO A 276 19.23 0.87 -18.17
C PRO A 276 17.95 0.10 -17.78
N LEU A 277 17.37 -0.66 -18.71
CA LEU A 277 16.19 -1.49 -18.48
C LEU A 277 16.52 -2.92 -18.04
N LYS A 278 17.82 -3.26 -17.93
CA LYS A 278 18.30 -4.57 -17.46
C LYS A 278 18.84 -4.48 -16.03
N ILE A 279 18.52 -5.49 -15.22
CA ILE A 279 19.00 -5.63 -13.84
C ILE A 279 20.41 -6.22 -13.86
N PRO A 280 21.40 -5.55 -13.23
CA PRO A 280 22.73 -6.13 -13.05
C PRO A 280 22.70 -7.46 -12.30
N ILE A 281 23.50 -8.44 -12.73
CA ILE A 281 23.48 -9.83 -12.20
C ILE A 281 23.60 -9.91 -10.67
N ASN A 282 24.43 -9.06 -10.07
CA ASN A 282 24.63 -9.01 -8.62
C ASN A 282 23.37 -8.53 -7.86
N ARG A 283 22.58 -7.63 -8.45
CA ARG A 283 21.29 -7.22 -7.90
C ARG A 283 20.23 -8.28 -8.18
N ALA A 284 20.21 -8.87 -9.38
CA ALA A 284 19.27 -9.93 -9.74
C ALA A 284 19.30 -11.10 -8.73
N GLN A 285 20.48 -11.52 -8.29
CA GLN A 285 20.62 -12.54 -7.25
C GLN A 285 20.00 -12.10 -5.91
N ARG A 286 20.12 -10.83 -5.53
CA ARG A 286 19.46 -10.31 -4.32
C ARG A 286 17.95 -10.18 -4.50
N CYS A 287 17.48 -9.79 -5.68
CA CYS A 287 16.05 -9.74 -6.00
C CYS A 287 15.38 -11.08 -5.70
N VAL A 288 15.95 -12.16 -6.25
CA VAL A 288 15.40 -13.52 -6.10
C VAL A 288 15.53 -14.04 -4.67
N ASN A 289 16.70 -13.90 -4.05
CA ASN A 289 16.99 -14.60 -2.80
C ASN A 289 16.65 -13.79 -1.53
N GLN A 290 16.43 -12.47 -1.64
CA GLN A 290 16.35 -11.57 -0.49
C GLN A 290 15.25 -10.51 -0.65
N GLU A 291 15.39 -9.61 -1.63
CA GLU A 291 14.54 -8.40 -1.69
C GLU A 291 13.06 -8.75 -1.92
N TYR A 292 12.73 -9.62 -2.88
CA TYR A 292 11.35 -10.02 -3.12
C TYR A 292 10.73 -10.82 -1.95
N PRO A 293 11.33 -11.92 -1.46
CA PRO A 293 10.77 -12.68 -0.34
C PRO A 293 10.57 -11.82 0.91
N GLN A 294 11.54 -10.94 1.21
CA GLN A 294 11.45 -10.06 2.37
C GLN A 294 10.29 -9.07 2.24
N LYS A 295 10.08 -8.46 1.07
CA LYS A 295 8.98 -7.51 0.83
C LYS A 295 7.62 -8.17 0.98
N ILE A 296 7.43 -9.35 0.36
CA ILE A 296 6.19 -10.13 0.49
C ILE A 296 5.94 -10.52 1.94
N GLU A 297 6.93 -11.08 2.62
CA GLU A 297 6.79 -11.49 4.02
C GLU A 297 6.47 -10.30 4.93
N SER A 298 7.13 -9.16 4.70
CA SER A 298 6.91 -7.93 5.48
C SER A 298 5.48 -7.44 5.33
N TRP A 299 4.99 -7.28 4.09
CA TRP A 299 3.63 -6.83 3.84
C TRP A 299 2.58 -7.83 4.31
N THR A 300 2.81 -9.13 4.17
CA THR A 300 1.93 -10.15 4.77
C THR A 300 1.81 -9.97 6.28
N LYS A 301 2.94 -9.79 7.00
CA LYS A 301 2.93 -9.60 8.46
C LYS A 301 2.27 -8.28 8.87
N LEU A 302 2.45 -7.22 8.07
CA LEU A 302 1.84 -5.92 8.35
C LEU A 302 0.32 -5.95 8.12
N ILE A 303 -0.17 -6.66 7.10
CA ILE A 303 -1.59 -6.62 6.72
C ILE A 303 -2.46 -7.56 7.56
N ILE A 304 -2.00 -8.78 7.86
CA ILE A 304 -2.79 -9.82 8.55
C ILE A 304 -3.49 -9.30 9.82
N PRO A 305 -2.82 -8.54 10.73
CA PRO A 305 -3.45 -8.06 11.96
C PRO A 305 -4.64 -7.11 11.75
N HIS A 306 -4.79 -6.54 10.55
CA HIS A 306 -5.84 -5.58 10.23
C HIS A 306 -6.97 -6.20 9.39
N LEU A 307 -6.97 -7.52 9.19
CA LEU A 307 -8.05 -8.22 8.53
C LEU A 307 -9.11 -8.64 9.55
N ILE A 308 -10.37 -8.57 9.15
CA ILE A 308 -11.47 -9.13 9.93
C ILE A 308 -11.53 -10.62 9.61
N GLU A 309 -11.22 -11.45 10.59
CA GLU A 309 -11.51 -12.89 10.50
C GLU A 309 -13.03 -13.06 10.31
N GLU A 310 -13.42 -13.71 9.21
CA GLU A 310 -14.77 -14.23 9.13
C GLU A 310 -14.95 -15.20 10.31
N GLN A 311 -15.88 -14.90 11.22
CA GLN A 311 -16.35 -15.89 12.16
C GLN A 311 -16.97 -17.03 11.35
N ARG A 312 -16.18 -18.08 11.08
CA ARG A 312 -16.75 -19.36 10.67
C ARG A 312 -17.76 -19.74 11.76
N PRO A 313 -19.03 -20.03 11.41
CA PRO A 313 -19.97 -20.54 12.39
C PRO A 313 -19.30 -21.72 13.09
N TRP A 314 -19.22 -21.66 14.42
CA TRP A 314 -18.76 -22.78 15.23
C TRP A 314 -19.72 -23.95 15.02
N ASN A 315 -19.43 -24.81 14.05
CA ASN A 315 -20.02 -26.15 13.97
C ASN A 315 -19.24 -27.00 14.96
N GLY A 316 -19.69 -26.95 16.21
CA GLY A 316 -19.15 -27.75 17.29
C GLY A 316 -19.27 -29.24 16.97
N THR A 317 -18.20 -29.84 16.46
CA THR A 317 -17.85 -31.24 16.65
C THR A 317 -16.34 -31.33 16.74
N GLY A 318 -15.85 -31.63 17.94
CA GLY A 318 -14.44 -31.89 18.18
C GLY A 318 -13.94 -33.14 17.46
N GLY A 319 -12.63 -33.20 17.27
CA GLY A 319 -11.93 -34.36 16.73
C GLY A 319 -10.60 -33.94 16.14
N GLY A 320 -9.54 -34.02 16.96
CA GLY A 320 -8.22 -33.54 16.58
C GLY A 320 -7.53 -34.36 15.48
N SER A 321 -6.65 -33.67 14.77
CA SER A 321 -5.42 -34.22 14.21
C SER A 321 -4.42 -33.08 14.01
N ASN A 322 -3.25 -33.20 14.62
CA ASN A 322 -2.10 -32.32 14.38
C ASN A 322 -1.72 -32.37 12.89
N PRO A 323 -1.34 -31.25 12.25
CA PRO A 323 -0.57 -31.32 11.03
C PRO A 323 0.89 -31.71 11.37
N ALA A 324 1.42 -32.66 10.60
CA ALA A 324 2.81 -33.11 10.62
C ALA A 324 3.78 -31.99 10.18
N PRO A 325 5.06 -32.04 10.57
CA PRO A 325 6.01 -30.95 10.30
C PRO A 325 6.38 -30.86 8.83
N ALA A 326 6.61 -29.62 8.39
CA ALA A 326 7.11 -29.26 7.06
C ALA A 326 8.46 -29.93 6.76
N ASN A 327 8.54 -30.58 5.61
CA ASN A 327 9.78 -30.87 4.91
C ASN A 327 9.45 -30.92 3.41
N GLU A 328 9.97 -29.95 2.66
CA GLU A 328 10.72 -30.15 1.43
C GLU A 328 11.13 -28.79 0.87
N THR A 329 12.44 -28.56 0.83
CA THR A 329 13.09 -27.44 0.14
C THR A 329 13.23 -27.81 -1.33
N PRO A 330 12.73 -27.02 -2.29
CA PRO A 330 13.06 -27.23 -3.70
C PRO A 330 14.48 -26.73 -3.98
N GLY A 331 15.20 -27.53 -4.77
CA GLY A 331 16.64 -27.48 -5.02
C GLY A 331 17.22 -26.13 -5.41
N GLY A 332 18.39 -25.84 -4.83
CA GLY A 332 19.25 -24.74 -5.25
C GLY A 332 19.74 -24.95 -6.68
N ILE A 333 19.61 -23.90 -7.50
CA ILE A 333 20.17 -23.83 -8.85
C ILE A 333 21.68 -23.56 -8.72
N ARG A 334 22.48 -24.43 -9.34
CA ARG A 334 23.93 -24.25 -9.52
C ARG A 334 24.16 -23.26 -10.65
N TRP A 335 24.80 -22.14 -10.34
CA TRP A 335 25.45 -21.29 -11.33
C TRP A 335 26.83 -21.90 -11.62
N GLY A 336 27.08 -22.26 -12.89
CA GLY A 336 28.37 -22.80 -13.34
C GLY A 336 29.45 -21.73 -13.33
N ASP A 337 30.68 -22.19 -13.04
CA ASP A 337 31.92 -21.41 -12.93
C ASP A 337 32.32 -20.63 -14.19
#